data_AF-A0A023FZE2-F1
#
_entry.id   AF-A0A023FZE2-F1
#
_cell.length_a   1.000
_cell.length_b   1.000
_cell.length_c   1.000
_cell.angle_alpha   90.00
_cell.angle_beta   90.00
_cell.angle_gamma   90.00
#
_symmetry.space_group_name_H-M   'P 1'
#
loop_
_entity.id
_entity.type
_entity.pdbx_description
1 polymer ?
#
loop_
_entity_poly.entity_id
_entity_poly.type
_entity_poly.pdbx_seq_one_letter_code
_entity_poly.pdbx_strand_id
1 'polypeptide(L)'
;MSRRSPQSSLLKSFAMTWTCLLFHLCQPFLSLYANRLMLFPTDNLLDDQTDQRVIIKLNIHVGNISLVDQFEWDMSEKENSPEQFALKLCSELGLGGEFVTAIAYSIRGQLSWHQRTYAFSEAPLPTVELPFRTQTEADQWCPFLETLTDAEMEKKIRDQDRNTRRMRRLANTAPTW
;
A
#
# COMPACT_ATOMS: atom_id res chain seq x y z
N MET A 1 23.93 17.12 -64.29
CA MET A 1 24.17 16.32 -63.06
C MET A 1 23.64 17.11 -61.87
N SER A 2 22.57 16.65 -61.21
CA SER A 2 22.44 16.68 -59.74
C SER A 2 21.13 16.00 -59.36
N ARG A 3 21.24 14.82 -58.73
CA ARG A 3 20.12 13.98 -58.30
C ARG A 3 19.54 14.59 -57.01
N ARG A 4 18.25 14.92 -56.98
CA ARG A 4 17.53 15.20 -55.72
C ARG A 4 17.22 13.86 -55.04
N SER A 5 17.73 13.68 -53.82
CA SER A 5 17.41 12.55 -52.95
C SER A 5 16.06 12.74 -52.26
N PRO A 6 15.19 11.71 -52.18
CA PRO A 6 13.96 11.74 -51.40
C PRO A 6 14.19 11.03 -50.07
N GLN A 7 14.75 11.71 -49.06
CA GLN A 7 14.96 11.08 -47.73
C GLN A 7 14.47 11.90 -46.52
N SER A 8 13.97 13.13 -46.69
CA SER A 8 13.63 14.00 -45.54
C SER A 8 12.20 13.86 -45.00
N SER A 9 11.30 13.14 -45.67
CA SER A 9 9.90 12.99 -45.24
C SER A 9 9.66 11.77 -44.34
N LEU A 10 10.42 10.69 -44.52
CA LEU A 10 10.24 9.45 -43.75
C LEU A 10 10.72 9.56 -42.29
N LEU A 11 11.81 10.29 -42.05
CA LEU A 11 12.36 10.50 -40.69
C LEU A 11 11.45 11.37 -39.80
N LYS A 12 10.72 12.33 -40.38
CA LYS A 12 9.76 13.15 -39.63
C LYS A 12 8.51 12.36 -39.23
N SER A 13 8.07 11.43 -40.09
CA SER A 13 6.93 10.56 -39.79
C SER A 13 7.27 9.52 -38.71
N PHE A 14 8.52 9.06 -38.63
CA PHE A 14 8.97 8.12 -37.59
C PHE A 14 9.12 8.76 -36.21
N ALA A 15 9.56 10.02 -36.14
CA ALA A 15 9.68 10.75 -34.87
C ALA A 15 8.30 11.07 -34.25
N MET A 16 7.30 11.33 -35.09
CA MET A 16 5.94 11.71 -34.66
C MET A 16 5.11 10.50 -34.21
N THR A 17 5.39 9.29 -34.72
CA THR A 17 4.77 8.05 -34.23
C THR A 17 5.44 7.53 -32.96
N TRP A 18 6.74 7.73 -32.78
CA TRP A 18 7.46 7.37 -31.55
C TRP A 18 7.04 8.22 -30.34
N THR A 19 6.82 9.52 -30.51
CA THR A 19 6.28 10.38 -29.43
C THR A 19 4.85 10.00 -29.05
N CYS A 20 3.99 9.66 -30.02
CA CYS A 20 2.63 9.18 -29.74
C CYS A 20 2.60 7.81 -29.01
N LEU A 21 3.49 6.87 -29.36
CA LEU A 21 3.58 5.56 -28.70
C LEU A 21 4.13 5.67 -27.26
N LEU A 22 5.12 6.55 -27.03
CA LEU A 22 5.61 6.87 -25.68
C LEU A 22 4.53 7.57 -24.84
N PHE A 23 3.72 8.46 -25.42
CA PHE A 23 2.61 9.10 -24.72
C PHE A 23 1.50 8.10 -24.36
N HIS A 24 1.13 7.20 -25.28
CA HIS A 24 0.07 6.20 -25.05
C HIS A 24 0.45 5.10 -24.05
N LEU A 25 1.74 4.71 -23.98
CA LEU A 25 2.22 3.74 -22.99
C LEU A 25 2.46 4.37 -21.61
N CYS A 26 2.78 5.67 -21.55
CA CYS A 26 3.04 6.36 -20.29
C CYS A 26 1.78 6.97 -19.64
N GLN A 27 0.77 7.34 -20.44
CA GLN A 27 -0.50 7.88 -19.95
C GLN A 27 -1.24 7.02 -18.93
N PRO A 28 -1.38 5.68 -19.09
CA PRO A 28 -2.06 4.88 -18.08
C PRO A 28 -1.30 4.82 -16.76
N PHE A 29 0.04 4.88 -16.79
CA PHE A 29 0.87 4.90 -15.60
C PHE A 29 0.83 6.26 -14.89
N LEU A 30 0.88 7.36 -15.65
CA LEU A 30 0.76 8.73 -15.14
C LEU A 30 -0.64 9.04 -14.61
N SER A 31 -1.72 8.54 -15.23
CA SER A 31 -3.08 8.76 -14.73
C SER A 31 -3.35 7.97 -13.45
N LEU A 32 -2.79 6.75 -13.32
CA LEU A 32 -2.80 5.99 -12.06
C LEU A 32 -2.05 6.74 -10.96
N TYR A 33 -0.89 7.33 -11.29
CA TYR A 33 -0.11 8.11 -10.34
C TYR A 33 -0.82 9.41 -9.95
N ALA A 34 -1.41 10.13 -10.90
CA ALA A 34 -2.15 11.37 -10.66
C ALA A 34 -3.44 11.14 -9.87
N ASN A 35 -4.23 10.12 -10.22
CA ASN A 35 -5.43 9.75 -9.45
C ASN A 35 -5.06 9.30 -8.03
N ARG A 36 -3.94 8.60 -7.87
CA ARG A 36 -3.45 8.20 -6.57
C ARG A 36 -2.95 9.39 -5.75
N LEU A 37 -2.26 10.34 -6.38
CA LEU A 37 -1.80 11.56 -5.74
C LEU A 37 -2.98 12.46 -5.31
N MET A 38 -4.03 12.56 -6.11
CA MET A 38 -5.25 13.31 -5.80
C MET A 38 -6.11 12.68 -4.69
N LEU A 39 -5.87 11.41 -4.33
CA LEU A 39 -6.57 10.72 -3.23
C LEU A 39 -5.91 10.93 -1.86
N PHE A 40 -4.71 11.51 -1.80
CA PHE A 40 -4.10 11.90 -0.53
C PHE A 40 -4.72 13.22 -0.08
N PRO A 41 -5.46 13.25 1.05
CA PRO A 41 -5.99 14.50 1.58
C PRO A 41 -4.80 15.43 1.87
N THR A 42 -4.81 16.64 1.30
CA THR A 42 -3.78 17.66 1.56
C THR A 42 -4.12 18.52 2.78
N ASP A 43 -5.13 18.14 3.55
CA ASP A 43 -5.62 18.94 4.65
C ASP A 43 -5.09 18.43 5.99
N ASN A 44 -4.15 19.20 6.56
CA ASN A 44 -3.76 19.16 7.97
C ASN A 44 -4.95 19.56 8.86
N LEU A 45 -5.98 18.73 8.94
CA LEU A 45 -7.18 18.92 9.76
C LEU A 45 -7.07 18.29 11.16
N LEU A 46 -5.86 17.90 11.58
CA LEU A 46 -5.62 17.07 12.78
C LEU A 46 -4.68 17.75 13.79
N ASP A 47 -4.46 19.06 13.70
CA ASP A 47 -3.44 19.76 14.52
C ASP A 47 -3.83 19.94 16.00
N ASP A 48 -5.03 19.52 16.42
CA ASP A 48 -5.58 19.78 17.77
C ASP A 48 -6.16 18.54 18.48
N GLN A 49 -5.91 17.33 17.95
CA GLN A 49 -6.37 16.09 18.59
C GLN A 49 -5.22 15.35 19.27
N THR A 50 -5.21 15.43 20.60
CA THR A 50 -4.38 14.62 21.46
C THR A 50 -4.86 13.17 21.38
N ASP A 51 -4.06 12.27 20.83
CA ASP A 51 -4.29 10.82 20.75
C ASP A 51 -5.22 10.34 19.62
N GLN A 52 -4.64 10.08 18.43
CA GLN A 52 -5.30 9.45 17.28
C GLN A 52 -4.71 8.07 16.98
N ARG A 53 -4.62 7.22 18.01
CA ARG A 53 -4.08 5.88 17.87
C ARG A 53 -5.02 4.94 17.10
N VAL A 54 -4.46 4.22 16.14
CA VAL A 54 -5.13 3.19 15.34
C VAL A 54 -4.32 1.90 15.33
N ILE A 55 -5.00 0.78 15.18
CA ILE A 55 -4.33 -0.53 15.08
C ILE A 55 -4.05 -0.82 13.61
N ILE A 56 -2.77 -0.93 13.27
CA ILE A 56 -2.31 -1.33 11.94
C ILE A 56 -2.01 -2.83 11.95
N LYS A 57 -2.51 -3.54 10.93
CA LYS A 57 -2.28 -4.97 10.75
C LYS A 57 -1.51 -5.23 9.47
N LEU A 58 -0.32 -5.81 9.57
CA LEU A 58 0.49 -6.21 8.43
C LEU A 58 0.21 -7.66 8.07
N ASN A 59 -0.02 -7.92 6.80
CA ASN A 59 -0.12 -9.27 6.25
C ASN A 59 0.52 -9.26 4.85
N ILE A 60 1.82 -9.50 4.81
CA ILE A 60 2.66 -9.28 3.63
C ILE A 60 3.25 -10.62 3.21
N HIS A 61 3.15 -10.93 1.92
CA HIS A 61 3.70 -12.13 1.32
C HIS A 61 4.70 -11.73 0.25
N VAL A 62 5.92 -12.21 0.39
CA VAL A 62 7.01 -11.98 -0.55
C VAL A 62 7.75 -13.30 -0.73
N GLY A 63 7.75 -13.80 -1.96
CA GLY A 63 8.29 -15.13 -2.25
C GLY A 63 7.64 -16.18 -1.37
N ASN A 64 8.45 -16.95 -0.65
CA ASN A 64 8.03 -17.99 0.29
C ASN A 64 7.91 -17.53 1.75
N ILE A 65 8.02 -16.23 2.01
CA ILE A 65 7.97 -15.69 3.37
C ILE A 65 6.69 -14.88 3.57
N SER A 66 5.99 -15.17 4.66
CA SER A 66 4.79 -14.49 5.11
C SER A 66 5.10 -13.75 6.41
N LEU A 67 4.98 -12.42 6.39
CA LEU A 67 5.06 -11.58 7.57
C LEU A 67 3.65 -11.20 8.03
N VAL A 68 3.30 -11.54 9.27
CA VAL A 68 2.06 -11.11 9.93
C VAL A 68 2.43 -10.36 11.20
N ASP A 69 1.95 -9.14 11.35
CA ASP A 69 2.26 -8.30 12.51
C ASP A 69 1.08 -7.36 12.83
N GLN A 70 1.00 -6.89 14.07
CA GLN A 70 0.03 -5.89 14.48
C GLN A 70 0.62 -4.93 15.52
N PHE A 71 0.42 -3.63 15.33
CA PHE A 71 0.91 -2.59 16.24
C PHE A 71 -0.01 -1.37 16.25
N GLU A 72 0.07 -0.61 17.34
CA GLU A 72 -0.63 0.67 17.49
C GLU A 72 0.21 1.76 16.82
N TRP A 73 -0.46 2.60 16.04
CA TRP A 73 0.15 3.73 15.35
C TRP A 73 -0.61 5.00 15.69
N ASP A 74 0.12 6.03 16.15
CA ASP A 74 -0.44 7.35 16.38
C ASP A 74 -0.36 8.19 15.10
N MET A 75 -1.52 8.63 14.61
CA MET A 75 -1.63 9.48 13.41
C MET A 75 -1.38 10.97 13.69
N SER A 76 -1.45 11.38 14.96
CA SER A 76 -1.27 12.78 15.37
C SER A 76 0.20 13.20 15.38
N GLU A 77 1.10 12.24 15.61
CA GLU A 77 2.55 12.47 15.70
C GLU A 77 3.18 12.56 14.30
N LYS A 78 3.74 13.73 13.96
CA LYS A 78 4.29 14.03 12.63
C LYS A 78 5.66 13.39 12.40
N GLU A 79 6.38 13.08 13.47
CA GLU A 79 7.70 12.42 13.41
C GLU A 79 7.59 10.91 13.08
N ASN A 80 6.39 10.33 13.14
CA ASN A 80 6.17 8.93 12.81
C ASN A 80 6.23 8.69 11.29
N SER A 81 7.40 8.28 10.78
CA SER A 81 7.58 7.89 9.37
C SER A 81 7.39 6.38 9.16
N PRO A 82 6.43 5.96 8.31
CA PRO A 82 6.25 4.55 7.93
C PRO A 82 7.50 3.91 7.31
N GLU A 83 8.30 4.69 6.58
CA GLU A 83 9.53 4.23 5.95
C GLU A 83 10.62 3.92 6.96
N GLN A 84 10.82 4.81 7.95
CA GLN A 84 11.81 4.59 9.00
C GLN A 84 11.43 3.37 9.84
N PHE A 85 10.14 3.23 10.17
CA PHE A 85 9.63 2.06 10.88
C PHE A 85 9.84 0.77 10.08
N ALA A 86 9.47 0.75 8.80
CA ALA A 86 9.65 -0.41 7.93
C ALA A 86 11.12 -0.84 7.83
N LEU A 87 12.03 0.13 7.71
CA LEU A 87 13.47 -0.14 7.62
C LEU A 87 14.02 -0.73 8.92
N LYS A 88 13.59 -0.19 10.07
CA LYS A 88 13.98 -0.72 11.39
C LYS A 88 13.43 -2.13 11.61
N LEU A 89 12.15 -2.36 11.34
CA LEU A 89 11.51 -3.68 11.47
C LEU A 89 12.20 -4.72 10.57
N CYS A 90 12.50 -4.36 9.33
CA CYS A 90 13.25 -5.24 8.43
C CYS A 90 14.67 -5.53 8.94
N SER A 91 15.37 -4.53 9.48
CA SER A 91 16.69 -4.72 10.08
C SER A 91 16.67 -5.66 11.28
N GLU A 92 15.63 -5.61 12.11
CA GLU A 92 15.48 -6.47 13.29
C GLU A 92 15.11 -7.91 12.92
N LEU A 93 14.26 -8.09 11.90
CA LEU A 93 13.84 -9.41 11.42
C LEU A 93 14.83 -10.04 10.42
N GLY A 94 15.87 -9.32 10.01
CA GLY A 94 16.81 -9.78 8.97
C GLY A 94 16.16 -9.90 7.58
N LEU A 95 15.09 -9.14 7.35
CA LEU A 95 14.38 -9.07 6.06
C LEU A 95 14.94 -7.92 5.22
N GLY A 96 14.99 -8.10 3.90
CA GLY A 96 15.50 -7.09 2.98
C GLY A 96 14.73 -7.07 1.66
N GLY A 97 15.08 -6.13 0.78
CA GLY A 97 14.49 -6.03 -0.55
C GLY A 97 13.06 -5.48 -0.54
N GLU A 98 12.13 -6.17 -1.20
CA GLU A 98 10.74 -5.72 -1.37
C GLU A 98 9.91 -5.69 -0.07
N PHE A 99 10.37 -6.29 1.02
CA PHE A 99 9.67 -6.22 2.31
C PHE A 99 9.55 -4.79 2.84
N VAL A 100 10.64 -4.02 2.79
CA VAL A 100 10.66 -2.63 3.32
C VAL A 100 9.60 -1.78 2.60
N THR A 101 9.55 -1.89 1.28
CA THR A 101 8.60 -1.12 0.46
C THR A 101 7.17 -1.62 0.64
N ALA A 102 6.95 -2.94 0.76
CA ALA A 102 5.64 -3.52 1.01
C ALA A 102 5.07 -3.11 2.38
N ILE A 103 5.90 -3.11 3.43
CA ILE A 103 5.51 -2.68 4.79
C ILE A 103 5.11 -1.21 4.76
N ALA A 104 5.98 -0.33 4.26
CA ALA A 104 5.71 1.10 4.20
C ALA A 104 4.48 1.43 3.34
N TYR A 105 4.23 0.66 2.27
CA TYR A 105 3.03 0.77 1.45
C TYR A 105 1.77 0.40 2.23
N SER A 106 1.79 -0.74 2.93
CA SER A 106 0.66 -1.25 3.71
C SER A 106 0.25 -0.27 4.80
N ILE A 107 1.23 0.24 5.55
CA ILE A 107 1.02 1.25 6.61
C ILE A 107 0.35 2.49 6.03
N ARG A 108 0.90 3.07 4.95
CA ARG A 108 0.33 4.28 4.32
C ARG A 108 -1.10 4.08 3.81
N GLY A 109 -1.38 2.91 3.23
CA GLY A 109 -2.73 2.57 2.77
C GLY A 109 -3.73 2.53 3.92
N GLN A 110 -3.35 1.90 5.04
CA GLN A 110 -4.18 1.84 6.24
C GLN A 110 -4.34 3.24 6.87
N LEU A 111 -3.26 4.02 6.99
CA LEU A 111 -3.32 5.40 7.51
C LEU A 111 -4.27 6.29 6.70
N SER A 112 -4.17 6.27 5.38
CA SER A 112 -5.06 7.07 4.52
C SER A 112 -6.54 6.65 4.66
N TRP A 113 -6.80 5.36 4.82
CA TRP A 113 -8.14 4.85 5.12
C TRP A 113 -8.64 5.32 6.49
N HIS A 114 -7.81 5.15 7.53
CA HIS A 114 -8.12 5.58 8.88
C HIS A 114 -8.36 7.07 8.95
N GLN A 115 -7.53 7.92 8.35
CA GLN A 115 -7.73 9.38 8.28
C GLN A 115 -9.10 9.76 7.71
N ARG A 116 -9.60 9.03 6.71
CA ARG A 116 -10.92 9.29 6.11
C ARG A 116 -12.07 8.83 6.99
N THR A 117 -11.93 7.70 7.67
CA THR A 117 -12.99 7.09 8.49
C THR A 117 -12.98 7.60 9.94
N TYR A 118 -11.86 8.15 10.42
CA TYR A 118 -11.68 8.56 11.81
C TYR A 118 -12.72 9.60 12.27
N ALA A 119 -13.09 10.54 11.40
CA ALA A 119 -14.15 11.51 11.66
C ALA A 119 -15.54 10.88 11.92
N PHE A 120 -15.73 9.61 11.52
CA PHE A 120 -16.98 8.86 11.65
C PHE A 120 -16.88 7.68 12.64
N SER A 121 -15.71 7.41 13.22
CA SER A 121 -15.54 6.30 14.16
C SER A 121 -15.96 6.70 15.57
N GLU A 122 -17.02 6.08 16.09
CA GLU A 122 -17.59 6.35 17.44
C GLU A 122 -16.80 5.75 18.61
N ALA A 123 -15.70 5.02 18.37
CA ALA A 123 -14.94 4.36 19.42
C ALA A 123 -13.41 4.59 19.25
N PRO A 124 -12.86 5.70 19.76
CA PRO A 124 -11.42 5.85 19.90
C PRO A 124 -10.87 4.75 20.82
N LEU A 125 -9.62 4.34 20.60
CA LEU A 125 -8.96 3.40 21.50
C LEU A 125 -8.90 3.99 22.92
N PRO A 126 -9.03 3.15 23.96
CA PRO A 126 -8.90 3.64 25.33
C PRO A 126 -7.52 4.28 25.54
N THR A 127 -7.48 5.31 26.37
CA THR A 127 -6.22 5.92 26.82
C THR A 127 -5.36 4.86 27.50
N VAL A 128 -4.08 4.80 27.17
CA VAL A 128 -3.15 3.85 27.80
C VAL A 128 -2.90 4.27 29.25
N GLU A 129 -3.54 3.56 30.18
CA GLU A 129 -3.36 3.77 31.63
C GLU A 129 -2.08 3.10 32.14
N LEU A 130 -1.68 1.99 31.53
CA LEU A 130 -0.51 1.20 31.92
C LEU A 130 0.43 0.99 30.73
N PRO A 131 1.74 1.28 30.87
CA PRO A 131 2.70 1.15 29.77
C PRO A 131 3.00 -0.30 29.38
N PHE A 132 2.49 -1.28 30.14
CA PHE A 132 2.70 -2.70 29.90
C PHE A 132 1.41 -3.37 29.47
N ARG A 133 1.46 -4.10 28.35
CA ARG A 133 0.39 -5.03 27.96
C ARG A 133 0.48 -6.29 28.81
N THR A 134 -0.65 -6.98 29.00
CA THR A 134 -0.64 -8.28 29.67
C THR A 134 0.13 -9.30 28.83
N GLN A 135 0.68 -10.36 29.45
CA GLN A 135 1.47 -11.37 28.71
C GLN A 135 0.68 -12.00 27.56
N THR A 136 -0.59 -12.34 27.80
CA THR A 136 -1.48 -12.93 26.79
C THR A 136 -1.73 -12.00 25.60
N GLU A 137 -1.80 -10.70 25.84
CA GLU A 137 -1.90 -9.70 24.78
C GLU A 137 -0.56 -9.56 24.08
N ALA A 138 0.55 -9.43 24.80
CA ALA A 138 1.89 -9.26 24.20
C ALA A 138 2.21 -10.33 23.15
N ASP A 139 1.84 -11.59 23.40
CA ASP A 139 2.03 -12.69 22.45
C ASP A 139 1.26 -12.49 21.13
N GLN A 140 0.12 -11.80 21.14
CA GLN A 140 -0.66 -11.51 19.93
C GLN A 140 -0.13 -10.31 19.14
N TRP A 141 0.66 -9.44 19.77
CA TRP A 141 1.24 -8.23 19.17
C TRP A 141 2.69 -8.43 18.72
N CYS A 142 3.18 -9.67 18.74
CA CYS A 142 4.50 -9.99 18.22
C CYS A 142 4.48 -10.20 16.70
N PRO A 143 5.54 -9.79 15.98
CA PRO A 143 5.68 -10.09 14.57
C PRO A 143 5.90 -11.59 14.38
N PHE A 144 5.07 -12.20 13.54
CA PHE A 144 5.16 -13.61 13.18
C PHE A 144 5.66 -13.75 11.75
N LEU A 145 6.82 -14.40 11.60
CA LEU A 145 7.44 -14.73 10.32
C LEU A 145 7.31 -16.22 10.06
N GLU A 146 6.69 -16.57 8.94
CA GLU A 146 6.51 -17.96 8.53
C GLU A 146 7.03 -18.18 7.11
N THR A 147 7.85 -19.20 6.93
CA THR A 147 8.20 -19.71 5.59
C THR A 147 7.11 -20.67 5.13
N LEU A 148 6.36 -20.27 4.12
CA LEU A 148 5.34 -21.11 3.51
C LEU A 148 5.97 -22.01 2.45
N THR A 149 5.58 -23.27 2.43
CA THR A 149 5.92 -24.18 1.33
C THR A 149 5.21 -23.76 0.04
N ASP A 150 5.73 -24.19 -1.11
CA ASP A 150 5.12 -23.90 -2.41
C ASP A 150 3.65 -24.34 -2.49
N ALA A 151 3.31 -25.46 -1.84
CA ALA A 151 1.93 -25.96 -1.77
C ALA A 151 1.01 -25.05 -0.93
N GLU A 152 1.51 -24.53 0.20
CA GLU A 152 0.75 -23.59 1.05
C GLU A 152 0.60 -22.23 0.38
N MET A 153 1.65 -21.76 -0.28
CA MET A 153 1.63 -20.54 -1.07
C MET A 153 0.62 -20.63 -2.21
N GLU A 154 0.63 -21.72 -2.99
CA GLU A 154 -0.30 -21.90 -4.09
C GLU A 154 -1.75 -22.01 -3.59
N LYS A 155 -1.97 -22.69 -2.46
CA LYS A 155 -3.28 -22.73 -1.79
C LYS A 155 -3.74 -21.32 -1.41
N LYS A 156 -2.86 -20.51 -0.79
CA LYS A 156 -3.16 -19.14 -0.35
C LYS A 156 -3.47 -18.21 -1.53
N ILE A 157 -2.72 -18.31 -2.63
CA ILE A 157 -2.97 -17.58 -3.88
C ILE A 157 -4.34 -17.97 -4.46
N ARG A 158 -4.64 -19.27 -4.55
CA ARG A 158 -5.92 -19.77 -5.06
C ARG A 158 -7.10 -19.31 -4.21
N ASP A 159 -6.94 -19.31 -2.88
CA ASP A 159 -7.97 -18.85 -1.95
C ASP A 159 -8.19 -17.34 -2.05
N GLN A 160 -7.12 -16.55 -2.17
CA GLN A 160 -7.21 -15.10 -2.38
C GLN A 160 -7.88 -14.76 -3.72
N ASP A 161 -7.52 -15.47 -4.78
CA ASP A 161 -8.12 -15.31 -6.11
C ASP A 161 -9.61 -15.71 -6.10
N ARG A 162 -9.98 -16.80 -5.39
CA ARG A 162 -11.38 -17.16 -5.15
C ARG A 162 -12.13 -16.05 -4.41
N ASN A 163 -11.56 -15.50 -3.35
CA ASN A 163 -12.19 -14.41 -2.59
C ASN A 163 -12.32 -13.15 -3.43
N THR A 164 -11.30 -12.80 -4.21
CA THR A 164 -11.32 -11.66 -5.13
C THR A 164 -12.44 -11.79 -6.16
N ARG A 165 -12.59 -12.98 -6.77
CA ARG A 165 -13.72 -13.26 -7.67
C ARG A 165 -15.06 -13.16 -6.96
N ARG A 166 -15.18 -13.65 -5.72
CA ARG A 166 -16.39 -13.54 -4.91
C ARG A 166 -16.76 -12.08 -4.66
N MET A 167 -15.80 -11.26 -4.25
CA MET A 167 -16.02 -9.83 -3.99
C MET A 167 -16.42 -9.06 -5.25
N ARG A 168 -15.81 -9.36 -6.41
CA ARG A 168 -16.23 -8.76 -7.70
C ARG A 168 -17.67 -9.10 -8.06
N ARG A 169 -18.11 -10.34 -7.80
CA ARG A 169 -19.52 -10.73 -8.02
C ARG A 169 -20.46 -9.94 -7.12
N LEU A 170 -20.15 -9.85 -5.82
CA LEU A 170 -20.97 -9.11 -4.86
C LEU A 170 -21.06 -7.61 -5.19
N ALA A 171 -19.96 -6.99 -5.66
CA ALA A 171 -19.96 -5.61 -6.12
C ALA A 171 -20.87 -5.40 -7.36
N ASN A 172 -20.96 -6.39 -8.25
CA ASN A 172 -21.82 -6.32 -9.44
C ASN A 172 -23.29 -6.68 -9.16
N THR A 173 -23.60 -7.31 -8.02
CA THR A 173 -24.99 -7.66 -7.64
C THR A 173 -25.58 -6.67 -6.62
N ALA A 174 -24.82 -5.66 -6.18
CA ALA A 174 -25.35 -4.62 -5.31
C ALA A 174 -26.39 -3.76 -6.08
N PRO A 175 -27.62 -3.58 -5.56
CA PRO A 175 -28.61 -2.76 -6.22
C PRO A 175 -28.14 -1.31 -6.27
N THR A 176 -28.03 -0.77 -7.48
CA THR A 176 -27.90 0.67 -7.71
C THR A 176 -29.26 1.29 -7.42
N TRP A 177 -29.41 1.89 -6.24
CA TRP A 177 -30.56 2.75 -5.92
C TRP A 177 -30.42 4.10 -6.62
#